data_AF-A0ABD0WXG4-F1
#
_entry.id   AF-A0ABD0WXG4-F1
#
_cell.length_a   1.000
_cell.length_b   1.000
_cell.length_c   1.000
_cell.angle_alpha   90.00
_cell.angle_beta   90.00
_cell.angle_gamma   90.00
#
_symmetry.space_group_name_H-M   'P 1'
#
loop_
_entity.id
_entity.type
_entity.pdbx_description
1 polymer ?
#
loop_
_entity_poly.entity_id
_entity_poly.type
_entity_poly.pdbx_seq_one_letter_code
_entity_poly.pdbx_strand_id
1 'polypeptide(L)' 'MLYQLNHWDHLLVKRTPRSSGYRPDYIGFEVPDSFLVGYALDYNEYFRDLCHICILNENAKEKYKCEVNK' A
#
# COMPACT_ATOMS: atom_id res chain seq x y z
N MET A 1 11.89 31.99 10.34
CA MET A 1 12.66 30.80 9.95
C MET A 1 11.73 29.61 10.10
N LEU A 2 11.02 29.27 9.01
CA LEU A 2 10.03 28.20 9.01
C LEU A 2 10.79 26.87 9.05
N TYR A 3 10.61 26.12 10.13
CA TYR A 3 11.10 24.74 10.20
C TYR A 3 10.43 23.97 9.05
N GLN A 4 11.25 23.39 8.17
CA GLN A 4 10.78 22.53 7.09
C GLN A 4 10.04 21.33 7.68
N LEU A 5 8.71 21.39 7.73
CA LEU A 5 7.84 20.24 7.92
C LEU A 5 7.84 19.44 6.62
N ASN A 6 8.80 18.52 6.48
CA ASN A 6 8.84 17.55 5.39
C ASN A 6 8.90 16.13 5.96
N HIS A 7 7.89 15.72 6.74
CA HIS A 7 7.65 14.29 6.96
C HIS A 7 6.46 13.89 6.11
N TRP A 8 6.77 13.22 5.00
CA TRP A 8 5.78 12.53 4.20
C TRP A 8 5.35 11.32 5.02
N ASP A 9 4.28 11.48 5.80
CA ASP A 9 3.86 10.46 6.76
C ASP A 9 3.36 9.20 6.03
N HIS A 10 3.91 8.04 6.40
CA HIS A 10 3.56 6.76 5.81
C HIS A 10 2.50 6.08 6.68
N LEU A 11 1.28 5.91 6.15
CA LEU A 11 0.24 5.16 6.87
C LEU A 11 0.67 3.71 7.11
N LEU A 12 1.30 3.06 6.13
CA LEU A 12 1.66 1.65 6.16
C LEU A 12 3.14 1.44 5.82
N VAL A 13 3.83 0.64 6.62
CA VAL A 13 5.18 0.14 6.32
C VAL A 13 5.18 -1.38 6.31
N LYS A 14 5.68 -1.99 5.23
CA LYS A 14 5.77 -3.45 5.09
C LYS A 14 6.97 -4.01 5.84
N ARG A 15 6.74 -5.04 6.67
CA ARG A 15 7.79 -5.90 7.20
C ARG A 15 8.23 -6.87 6.11
N THR A 16 9.25 -6.48 5.35
CA THR A 16 9.83 -7.29 4.27
C THR A 16 11.36 -7.27 4.34
N PRO A 17 12.04 -8.41 4.09
CA PRO A 17 13.49 -8.43 3.99
C PRO A 17 14.02 -7.66 2.76
N ARG A 18 13.14 -7.28 1.82
CA ARG A 18 13.48 -6.46 0.64
C ARG A 18 13.58 -4.96 0.95
N SER A 19 13.36 -4.55 2.20
CA SER A 19 13.48 -3.15 2.59
C SER A 19 14.91 -2.67 2.43
N SER A 20 15.09 -1.44 1.93
CA SER A 20 16.40 -0.77 1.86
C SER A 20 16.88 -0.25 3.23
N GLY A 21 16.14 -0.52 4.31
CA GLY A 21 16.42 -0.01 5.65
C GLY A 21 15.85 1.39 5.92
N TYR A 22 15.27 2.05 4.91
CA TYR A 22 14.55 3.31 5.11
C TYR A 22 13.38 3.11 6.07
N ARG A 23 13.29 4.01 7.06
CA ARG A 23 12.21 4.06 8.04
C ARG A 23 11.70 5.50 8.15
N PRO A 24 10.42 5.74 7.86
CA PRO A 24 9.78 7.03 8.10
C PRO A 24 9.73 7.36 9.60
N ASP A 25 9.76 8.65 9.92
CA ASP A 25 9.69 9.15 11.29
C ASP A 25 8.30 8.96 11.90
N TYR A 26 7.25 8.95 11.06
CA TYR A 26 5.88 8.64 11.46
C TYR A 26 5.33 7.47 10.65
N ILE A 27 4.88 6.44 11.38
CA ILE A 27 4.30 5.22 10.82
C ILE A 27 2.95 4.99 11.52
N GLY A 28 1.88 4.88 10.74
CA GLY A 28 0.57 4.50 11.28
C GLY A 28 0.54 3.03 11.72
N PHE A 29 0.85 2.13 10.79
CA PHE A 29 0.85 0.69 11.03
C PHE A 29 2.00 -0.02 10.32
N GLU A 30 2.58 -1.00 11.00
CA GLU A 30 3.43 -2.00 10.34
C GLU A 30 2.62 -3.22 9.91
N VAL A 31 2.70 -3.58 8.64
CA VAL A 31 1.90 -4.65 8.02
C VAL A 31 2.78 -5.79 7.50
N PRO A 32 2.25 -7.02 7.36
CA PRO A 32 2.99 -8.12 6.74
C PRO A 32 3.32 -7.82 5.27
N ASP A 33 4.26 -8.58 4.70
CA ASP A 33 4.57 -8.54 3.27
C ASP A 33 3.46 -9.21 2.45
N SER A 34 2.32 -8.53 2.33
CA SER A 34 1.15 -8.98 1.58
C SER A 34 0.65 -7.85 0.68
N PHE A 35 -0.09 -8.17 -0.38
CA PHE A 35 -0.68 -7.17 -1.24
C PHE A 35 -1.95 -6.62 -0.57
N LEU A 36 -1.98 -5.31 -0.33
CA LEU A 36 -3.08 -4.64 0.36
C LEU A 36 -3.85 -3.75 -0.61
N VAL A 37 -5.16 -3.65 -0.41
CA VAL A 37 -6.10 -2.78 -1.14
C VAL A 37 -7.04 -2.09 -0.16
N GLY A 38 -7.76 -1.07 -0.63
CA GLY A 38 -8.67 -0.28 0.19
C GLY A 38 -8.00 0.90 0.87
N TYR A 39 -8.81 1.82 1.40
CA TYR A 39 -8.35 3.10 1.91
C TYR A 39 -7.52 3.87 0.87
N ALA A 40 -8.06 4.01 -0.34
CA ALA A 40 -7.42 4.56 -1.54
C ALA A 40 -6.24 3.75 -2.12
N LEU A 41 -5.80 2.66 -1.49
CA LEU A 41 -4.89 1.68 -2.10
C LEU A 41 -5.65 0.86 -3.15
N ASP A 42 -5.00 0.61 -4.28
CA ASP A 42 -5.65 -0.03 -5.42
C ASP A 42 -4.90 -1.25 -5.97
N TYR A 43 -5.66 -2.05 -6.70
CA TYR A 43 -5.12 -3.05 -7.63
C TYR A 43 -5.73 -2.79 -9.00
N ASN A 44 -4.94 -2.29 -9.94
CA ASN A 44 -5.40 -1.90 -11.27
C ASN A 44 -6.63 -0.99 -11.23
N GLU A 45 -6.56 0.06 -10.40
CA GLU A 45 -7.64 1.05 -10.17
C GLU A 45 -8.87 0.56 -9.40
N TYR A 46 -8.97 -0.74 -9.10
CA TYR A 46 -10.05 -1.29 -8.28
C TYR A 46 -9.78 -1.10 -6.78
N PHE A 47 -10.86 -1.14 -5.98
CA PHE A 47 -10.88 -1.16 -4.50
C PHE A 47 -10.52 0.14 -3.79
N ARG A 48 -10.32 1.27 -4.48
CA ARG A 48 -10.02 2.56 -3.85
C ARG A 48 -11.13 3.04 -2.88
N ASP A 49 -12.37 2.68 -3.18
CA ASP A 49 -13.60 3.05 -2.48
C ASP A 49 -13.88 2.18 -1.24
N LEU A 50 -13.10 1.12 -1.03
CA LEU A 50 -13.24 0.28 0.16
C LEU A 50 -12.74 1.02 1.41
N CYS A 51 -13.60 1.21 2.42
CA CYS A 51 -13.25 1.94 3.64
C CYS A 51 -12.21 1.21 4.53
N HIS A 52 -12.01 -0.09 4.33
CA HIS A 52 -11.11 -0.93 5.10
C HIS A 52 -9.88 -1.32 4.30
N ILE A 53 -8.73 -1.44 4.98
CA ILE A 53 -7.52 -2.02 4.39
C ILE A 53 -7.63 -3.54 4.46
N CYS A 54 -7.50 -4.21 3.32
CA CYS A 54 -7.69 -5.66 3.18
C CYS A 54 -6.53 -6.32 2.43
N ILE A 55 -6.31 -7.61 2.67
CA ILE A 55 -5.38 -8.43 1.87
C ILE A 55 -6.09 -8.91 0.60
N LEU A 56 -5.47 -8.71 -0.56
CA LEU A 56 -6.00 -9.16 -1.84
C LEU A 56 -5.70 -10.66 -2.06
N ASN A 57 -6.75 -11.46 -2.25
CA ASN A 57 -6.63 -12.90 -2.51
C ASN A 57 -6.32 -13.21 -3.99
N GLU A 58 -5.90 -14.46 -4.27
CA GLU A 58 -5.50 -14.87 -5.62
C GLU A 58 -6.63 -14.80 -6.64
N ASN A 59 -7.85 -15.23 -6.27
CA ASN A 59 -9.01 -15.16 -7.17
C ASN A 59 -9.30 -13.72 -7.63
N ALA A 60 -9.16 -12.75 -6.73
CA ALA A 60 -9.32 -11.34 -7.05
C ALA A 60 -8.18 -10.82 -7.92
N LYS A 61 -6.92 -11.20 -7.64
CA LYS A 61 -5.79 -10.84 -8.51
C LYS A 61 -6.02 -11.30 -9.94
N GLU A 62 -6.47 -12.53 -10.14
CA GLU A 62 -6.77 -13.06 -11.47
C GLU A 62 -7.92 -12.32 -12.15
N LYS A 63 -8.98 -12.02 -11.41
CA LYS A 63 -10.18 -11.35 -11.91
C LYS A 63 -9.92 -9.91 -12.34
N TYR A 64 -9.10 -9.18 -11.58
CA TYR A 64 -8.87 -7.75 -11.76
C TYR A 64 -7.51 -7.45 -12.40
N LYS A 65 -6.79 -8.45 -12.93
CA LYS A 65 -5.53 -8.22 -13.64
C LYS A 65 -5.76 -7.36 -14.88
N CYS A 66 -4.85 -6.44 -15.18
CA CYS A 66 -4.88 -5.73 -16.46
C CYS A 66 -4.71 -6.74 -17.60
N GLU A 67 -5.67 -6.75 -18.53
CA GLU A 67 -5.50 -7.42 -19.81
C GLU A 67 -4.55 -6.57 -20.65
N VAL A 68 -3.31 -7.02 -20.78
CA VAL A 68 -2.40 -6.44 -21.77
C VAL A 68 -2.91 -6.89 -23.13
N ASN A 69 -3.58 -5.97 -23.84
CA ASN A 69 -3.93 -6.16 -25.24
C ASN A 69 -2.67 -6.62 -26.00
N LYS A 70 -2.71 -7.83 -26.55
CA LYS A 70 -1.69 -8.37 -27.45
C LYS A 70 -1.91 -7.84 -28.86
#